data_AF-A0A846HLJ4-F1
#
_entry.id   AF-A0A846HLJ4-F1
#
_cell.length_a   1.000
_cell.length_b   1.000
_cell.length_c   1.000
_cell.angle_alpha   90.00
_cell.angle_beta   90.00
_cell.angle_gamma   90.00
#
_symmetry.space_group_name_H-M   'P 1'
#
loop_
_entity.id
_entity.type
_entity.pdbx_description
1 polymer ?
#
loop_
_entity_poly.entity_id
_entity_poly.type
_entity_poly.pdbx_seq_one_letter_code
_entity_poly.pdbx_strand_id
1 'polypeptide(L)'
;PAGTIPNLQQMRQKLGYWPIQEIDLTGNNKPETVLTISADAIAALNKEAPKIKAQDKNLSRPRTLILSDDGKLIYTDFSKNSQQFLTAIAKISDGTSLALLVENGDRYSLKRWSENHQRFE
;
A
#
# COMPACT_ATOMS: atom_id res chain seq x y z
N PRO A 1 29.34 0.58 -9.82
CA PRO A 1 29.84 0.72 -8.43
C PRO A 1 29.01 -0.14 -7.46
N ALA A 2 29.64 -1.07 -6.74
CA ALA A 2 28.95 -1.85 -5.71
C ALA A 2 28.66 -0.90 -4.53
N GLY A 3 27.41 -0.48 -4.39
CA GLY A 3 27.00 0.39 -3.29
C GLY A 3 27.22 -0.32 -1.96
N THR A 4 27.96 0.30 -1.04
CA THR A 4 28.15 -0.18 0.32
C THR A 4 26.80 -0.45 0.99
N ILE A 5 26.62 -1.67 1.49
CA ILE A 5 25.41 -2.07 2.21
C ILE A 5 25.31 -1.18 3.47
N PRO A 6 24.20 -0.44 3.65
CA PRO A 6 24.04 0.46 4.79
C PRO A 6 24.02 -0.29 6.12
N ASN A 7 24.60 0.28 7.16
CA ASN A 7 24.64 -0.32 8.50
C ASN A 7 23.26 -0.23 9.20
N LEU A 8 23.05 -0.96 10.30
CA LEU A 8 21.74 -1.03 10.98
C LEU A 8 21.19 0.34 11.41
N GLN A 9 22.04 1.30 11.77
CA GLN A 9 21.60 2.65 12.15
C GLN A 9 21.22 3.48 10.92
N GLN A 10 21.97 3.38 9.83
CA GLN A 10 21.65 3.99 8.54
C GLN A 10 20.42 3.37 7.92
N MET A 11 20.25 2.05 8.08
CA MET A 11 19.01 1.36 7.82
C MET A 11 17.94 1.97 8.71
N ARG A 12 17.97 1.90 10.04
CA ARG A 12 16.93 2.51 10.91
C ARG A 12 16.66 4.00 10.69
N GLN A 13 17.58 4.81 10.19
CA GLN A 13 17.29 6.21 9.82
C GLN A 13 16.60 6.31 8.47
N LYS A 14 16.98 5.48 7.49
CA LYS A 14 16.28 5.34 6.20
C LYS A 14 15.00 4.53 6.32
N LEU A 15 14.90 3.69 7.36
CA LEU A 15 13.93 2.63 7.56
C LEU A 15 13.02 2.83 8.78
N GLY A 16 13.30 3.81 9.64
CA GLY A 16 12.51 4.08 10.86
C GLY A 16 11.10 4.56 10.57
N TYR A 17 10.81 4.86 9.30
CA TYR A 17 9.50 5.13 8.74
C TYR A 17 8.97 3.96 7.90
N TRP A 18 9.43 2.72 8.13
CA TRP A 18 9.09 1.61 7.24
C TRP A 18 7.59 1.36 7.21
N PRO A 19 6.95 1.60 6.05
CA PRO A 19 5.52 1.46 5.91
C PRO A 19 5.17 0.02 5.56
N ILE A 20 6.02 -0.92 5.97
CA ILE A 20 5.87 -2.35 5.73
C ILE A 20 5.27 -2.97 6.96
N GLN A 21 4.12 -3.61 6.80
CA GLN A 21 3.45 -4.36 7.85
C GLN A 21 3.26 -5.79 7.37
N GLU A 22 3.62 -6.76 8.21
CA GLU A 22 3.30 -8.17 8.00
C GLU A 22 2.08 -8.51 8.84
N ILE A 23 0.99 -8.92 8.19
CA ILE A 23 -0.29 -9.18 8.83
C ILE A 23 -1.06 -10.23 8.04
N ASP A 24 -1.69 -11.19 8.73
CA ASP A 24 -2.61 -12.14 8.11
C ASP A 24 -3.94 -11.44 7.78
N LEU A 25 -4.06 -11.01 6.53
CA LEU A 25 -5.25 -10.38 5.96
C LEU A 25 -6.22 -11.41 5.40
N THR A 26 -5.71 -12.53 4.89
CA THR A 26 -6.52 -13.54 4.18
C THR A 26 -7.12 -14.59 5.11
N GLY A 27 -6.68 -14.66 6.36
CA GLY A 27 -7.14 -15.60 7.37
C GLY A 27 -6.55 -17.00 7.22
N ASN A 28 -5.42 -17.12 6.50
CA ASN A 28 -4.78 -18.40 6.18
C ASN A 28 -3.60 -18.74 7.11
N ASN A 29 -3.38 -17.97 8.18
CA ASN A 29 -2.27 -18.03 9.11
C ASN A 29 -0.89 -17.75 8.49
N LYS A 30 -0.84 -17.07 7.34
CA LYS A 30 0.38 -16.58 6.73
C LYS A 30 0.31 -15.07 6.57
N PRO A 31 1.40 -14.33 6.81
CA PRO A 31 1.37 -12.88 6.70
C PRO A 31 1.41 -12.43 5.23
N GLU A 32 0.53 -11.50 4.89
CA GLU A 32 0.67 -10.64 3.73
C GLU A 32 1.60 -9.45 4.07
N THR A 33 2.32 -8.97 3.06
CA THR A 33 3.15 -7.75 3.16
C THR A 33 2.37 -6.55 2.68
N VAL A 34 2.02 -5.64 3.58
CA VAL A 34 1.41 -4.34 3.26
C VAL A 34 2.51 -3.29 3.16
N LEU A 35 2.67 -2.67 1.99
CA LEU A 35 3.65 -1.61 1.73
C LEU A 35 2.94 -0.29 1.41
N THR A 36 3.03 0.71 2.29
CA THR A 36 2.44 2.04 2.06
C THR A 36 3.49 3.10 1.70
N ILE A 37 3.63 3.41 0.43
CA ILE A 37 4.56 4.43 -0.03
C ILE A 37 4.01 5.81 0.34
N SER A 38 4.76 6.60 1.11
CA SER A 38 4.34 7.93 1.55
C SER A 38 4.26 8.91 0.37
N ALA A 39 3.41 9.94 0.52
CA ALA A 39 3.29 11.02 -0.46
C ALA A 39 4.64 11.70 -0.74
N ASP A 40 5.43 11.94 0.32
CA ASP A 40 6.76 12.55 0.20
C ASP A 40 7.74 11.67 -0.58
N ALA A 41 7.69 10.34 -0.37
CA ALA A 41 8.52 9.40 -1.12
C ALA A 41 8.14 9.39 -2.61
N ILE A 42 6.84 9.44 -2.93
CA ILE A 42 6.36 9.55 -4.31
C ILE A 42 6.80 10.89 -4.93
N ALA A 43 6.63 12.00 -4.21
CA ALA A 43 7.03 13.33 -4.67
C ALA A 43 8.55 13.43 -4.92
N ALA A 44 9.36 12.80 -4.06
CA ALA A 44 10.82 12.79 -4.19
C ALA A 44 11.33 12.05 -5.43
N LEU A 45 10.54 11.16 -6.04
CA LEU A 45 10.87 10.49 -7.30
C LEU A 45 10.68 11.41 -8.53
N ASN A 46 9.85 12.47 -8.40
CA ASN A 46 9.45 13.33 -9.52
C ASN A 46 10.29 14.62 -9.68
N LYS A 47 11.55 14.63 -9.22
CA LYS A 47 12.40 15.84 -9.12
C LYS A 47 12.69 16.60 -10.43
N GLU A 48 12.37 16.03 -11.60
CA GLU A 48 12.61 16.66 -12.91
C GLU A 48 11.34 17.04 -13.69
N ALA A 49 10.14 16.81 -13.16
CA ALA A 49 8.91 17.15 -13.90
C ALA A 49 8.63 18.67 -13.87
N PRO A 50 8.48 19.34 -15.03
CA PRO A 50 8.19 20.78 -15.08
C PRO A 50 6.86 21.06 -14.38
N LYS A 51 6.88 22.00 -13.43
CA LYS A 51 5.74 22.58 -12.68
C LYS A 51 4.41 21.93 -13.03
N ILE A 52 4.14 20.79 -12.42
CA ILE A 52 2.83 20.15 -12.47
C ILE A 52 1.85 21.20 -11.96
N LYS A 53 0.97 21.67 -12.86
CA LYS A 53 -0.09 22.62 -12.52
C LYS A 53 -0.84 22.06 -11.31
N ALA A 54 -1.31 22.94 -10.43
CA ALA A 54 -1.99 22.64 -9.16
C ALA A 54 -3.24 21.72 -9.24
N GLN A 55 -3.50 21.06 -10.36
CA GLN A 55 -4.56 20.09 -10.61
C GLN A 55 -4.23 18.65 -10.18
N ASP A 56 -2.96 18.25 -10.01
CA ASP A 56 -2.62 16.88 -9.59
C ASP A 56 -2.51 16.72 -8.07
N LYS A 57 -3.54 17.15 -7.32
CA LYS A 57 -3.66 16.83 -5.88
C LYS A 57 -3.65 15.32 -5.60
N ASN A 58 -3.90 14.49 -6.61
CA ASN A 58 -3.82 13.03 -6.50
C ASN A 58 -2.39 12.48 -6.34
N LEU A 59 -1.35 13.19 -6.82
CA LEU A 59 0.04 12.72 -6.71
C LEU A 59 0.62 12.84 -5.29
N SER A 60 -0.03 13.58 -4.39
CA SER A 60 0.45 13.88 -3.04
C SER A 60 -0.20 13.01 -1.95
N ARG A 61 -0.81 11.88 -2.31
CA ARG A 61 -1.42 10.95 -1.34
C ARG A 61 -0.55 9.69 -1.23
N PRO A 62 -0.47 9.06 -0.04
CA PRO A 62 0.20 7.78 0.09
C PRO A 62 -0.46 6.73 -0.81
N ARG A 63 0.26 5.65 -1.12
CA ARG A 63 -0.20 4.57 -1.99
C ARG A 63 0.19 3.23 -1.41
N THR A 64 -0.74 2.29 -1.35
CA THR A 64 -0.50 0.97 -0.79
C THR A 64 -0.44 -0.11 -1.86
N LEU A 65 0.49 -1.04 -1.66
CA LEU A 65 0.59 -2.34 -2.33
C LEU A 65 0.44 -3.42 -1.27
N ILE A 66 -0.26 -4.51 -1.58
CA ILE A 66 -0.30 -5.69 -0.71
C ILE A 66 0.15 -6.90 -1.52
N LEU A 67 1.13 -7.61 -0.97
CA LEU A 67 1.65 -8.85 -1.52
C LEU A 67 1.24 -10.03 -0.64
N SER A 68 0.92 -11.17 -1.24
CA SER A 68 0.79 -12.46 -0.55
C SER A 68 2.12 -12.95 0.01
N ASP A 69 2.07 -14.03 0.80
CA ASP A 69 3.24 -14.70 1.38
C ASP A 69 4.27 -15.15 0.33
N ASP A 70 3.80 -15.49 -0.88
CA ASP A 70 4.63 -15.86 -2.03
C ASP A 70 5.01 -14.68 -2.94
N GLY A 71 4.70 -13.45 -2.53
CA GLY A 71 5.08 -12.22 -3.23
C GLY A 71 4.17 -11.80 -4.39
N LYS A 72 3.00 -12.43 -4.59
CA LYS A 72 2.04 -12.01 -5.63
C LYS A 72 1.29 -10.75 -5.20
N LEU A 73 1.04 -9.85 -6.15
CA LEU A 73 0.24 -8.65 -5.91
C LEU A 73 -1.25 -8.98 -5.79
N ILE A 74 -1.83 -8.75 -4.62
CA ILE A 74 -3.24 -9.04 -4.32
C ILE A 74 -4.08 -7.77 -4.08
N TYR A 75 -3.44 -6.62 -3.92
CA TYR A 75 -4.08 -5.30 -3.87
C TYR A 75 -3.11 -4.18 -4.31
N THR A 76 -3.63 -3.16 -4.98
CA THR A 76 -2.85 -1.97 -5.37
C THR A 76 -3.70 -0.72 -5.51
N ASP A 77 -3.17 0.40 -5.01
CA ASP A 77 -3.69 1.74 -5.28
C ASP A 77 -3.20 2.33 -6.62
N PHE A 78 -2.25 1.70 -7.30
CA PHE A 78 -1.60 2.22 -8.52
C PHE A 78 -2.37 1.92 -9.82
N SER A 79 -3.69 1.79 -9.78
CA SER A 79 -4.48 1.61 -11.00
C SER A 79 -4.53 2.90 -11.84
N LYS A 80 -4.61 2.76 -13.17
CA LYS A 80 -4.61 3.90 -14.11
C LYS A 80 -5.78 4.84 -13.83
N ASN A 81 -5.51 6.15 -13.72
CA ASN A 81 -6.49 7.20 -13.41
C ASN A 81 -7.28 6.97 -12.11
N SER A 82 -6.72 6.19 -11.19
CA SER A 82 -7.40 5.81 -9.96
C SER A 82 -7.26 6.87 -8.89
N GLN A 83 -8.39 7.17 -8.24
CA GLN A 83 -8.44 7.89 -6.97
C GLN A 83 -8.47 6.91 -5.79
N GLN A 84 -8.18 5.64 -6.05
CA GLN A 84 -8.20 4.60 -5.04
C GLN A 84 -7.11 4.83 -3.99
N PHE A 85 -7.49 4.67 -2.74
CA PHE A 85 -6.58 4.72 -1.61
C PHE A 85 -7.05 3.78 -0.50
N LEU A 86 -6.14 2.95 0.02
CA LEU A 86 -6.40 2.17 1.23
C LEU A 86 -6.45 3.09 2.45
N THR A 87 -7.64 3.26 3.02
CA THR A 87 -7.87 4.13 4.18
C THR A 87 -7.65 3.38 5.50
N ALA A 88 -8.08 2.13 5.58
CA ALA A 88 -7.97 1.34 6.81
C ALA A 88 -8.00 -0.17 6.54
N ILE A 89 -7.46 -0.93 7.49
CA ILE A 89 -7.61 -2.39 7.60
C ILE A 89 -8.41 -2.64 8.87
N ALA A 90 -9.51 -3.40 8.78
CA ALA A 90 -10.43 -3.59 9.89
C ALA A 90 -10.80 -5.07 10.06
N LYS A 91 -10.90 -5.51 11.32
CA LYS A 91 -11.55 -6.77 11.64
C LYS A 91 -13.06 -6.56 11.70
N ILE A 92 -13.81 -7.33 10.92
CA ILE A 92 -15.27 -7.35 10.97
C ILE A 92 -15.70 -8.60 11.74
N SER A 93 -16.76 -8.48 12.53
CA SER A 93 -17.23 -9.49 13.50
C SER A 93 -17.62 -10.85 12.90
N ASP A 94 -17.71 -10.97 11.58
CA ASP A 94 -18.29 -12.11 10.86
C ASP A 94 -17.26 -12.92 10.04
N GLY A 95 -15.95 -12.71 10.20
CA GLY A 95 -14.93 -13.38 9.40
C GLY A 95 -13.61 -13.70 10.11
N THR A 96 -12.86 -14.64 9.55
CA THR A 96 -11.47 -14.94 9.92
C THR A 96 -10.48 -13.99 9.27
N SER A 97 -10.82 -13.44 8.10
CA SER A 97 -10.02 -12.47 7.34
C SER A 97 -10.31 -11.02 7.74
N LEU A 98 -9.33 -10.15 7.48
CA LEU A 98 -9.51 -8.71 7.63
C LEU A 98 -10.12 -8.11 6.35
N ALA A 99 -10.75 -6.95 6.51
CA ALA A 99 -11.32 -6.21 5.41
C ALA A 99 -10.54 -4.92 5.16
N LEU A 100 -10.54 -4.49 3.90
CA LEU A 100 -9.92 -3.26 3.46
C LEU A 100 -10.99 -2.19 3.27
N LEU A 101 -10.88 -1.07 3.96
CA LEU A 101 -11.65 0.13 3.66
C LEU A 101 -10.92 0.94 2.60
N VAL A 102 -11.56 1.07 1.44
CA VAL A 102 -10.98 1.68 0.26
C VAL A 102 -11.79 2.90 -0.15
N GLU A 103 -11.14 4.05 -0.17
CA GLU A 103 -11.66 5.27 -0.78
C GLU A 103 -11.43 5.20 -2.30
N ASN A 104 -12.38 5.64 -3.11
CA ASN A 104 -12.22 5.87 -4.54
C ASN A 104 -12.99 7.13 -4.94
N GLY A 105 -12.27 8.26 -4.94
CA GLY A 105 -12.89 9.58 -4.99
C GLY A 105 -13.77 9.81 -3.76
N ASP A 106 -15.02 10.22 -3.97
CA ASP A 106 -15.92 10.53 -2.85
C ASP A 106 -16.69 9.31 -2.31
N ARG A 107 -16.31 8.09 -2.72
CA ARG A 107 -16.98 6.85 -2.35
C ARG A 107 -16.06 5.94 -1.55
N TYR A 108 -16.63 5.26 -0.56
CA TYR A 108 -15.95 4.24 0.22
C TYR A 108 -16.52 2.87 -0.09
N SER A 109 -15.67 1.87 -0.21
CA SER A 109 -16.05 0.46 -0.28
C SER A 109 -15.26 -0.36 0.72
N LEU A 110 -15.91 -1.40 1.24
CA LEU A 110 -15.30 -2.38 2.13
C LEU A 110 -15.03 -3.63 1.31
N LYS A 111 -13.76 -3.92 1.04
CA LYS A 111 -13.34 -5.09 0.27
C LYS A 111 -12.98 -6.24 1.18
N ARG A 112 -13.39 -7.46 0.83
CA ARG A 112 -13.06 -8.68 1.56
C ARG A 112 -12.23 -9.60 0.69
N TRP A 113 -11.46 -10.48 1.33
CA TRP A 113 -10.72 -11.51 0.62
C TRP A 113 -11.69 -12.48 -0.06
N SER A 114 -11.48 -12.71 -1.36
CA SER A 114 -12.21 -13.67 -2.16
C SER A 114 -11.31 -14.87 -2.47
N GLU A 115 -11.55 -16.01 -1.81
CA GLU A 115 -10.79 -17.24 -2.05
C GLU A 115 -10.88 -17.71 -3.50
N ASN A 116 -12.03 -17.51 -4.14
CA ASN A 116 -12.25 -17.94 -5.52
C ASN A 116 -11.44 -17.11 -6.53
N HIS A 117 -11.27 -15.81 -6.27
CA HIS A 117 -10.59 -14.89 -7.18
C HIS A 117 -9.18 -14.50 -6.71
N GLN A 118 -8.77 -14.94 -5.52
CA GLN A 118 -7.47 -14.66 -4.89
C GLN A 118 -7.14 -13.15 -4.89
N ARG A 119 -8.13 -12.32 -4.53
CA ARG A 119 -8.00 -10.86 -4.44
C ARG A 119 -9.02 -10.25 -3.47
N PHE A 120 -8.78 -8.99 -3.09
CA PHE A 120 -9.76 -8.16 -2.38
C PHE A 120 -10.76 -7.52 -3.35
N GLU A 121 -12.05 -7.78 -3.13
CA GLU A 121 -13.16 -7.23 -3.91
C GLU A 121 -14.36 -6.81 -3.06
#